data_AF-A0A1Y2IEJ8-F1
#
_entry.id   AF-A0A1Y2IEJ8-F1
#
_cell.length_a   1.000
_cell.length_b   1.000
_cell.length_c   1.000
_cell.angle_alpha   90.00
_cell.angle_beta   90.00
_cell.angle_gamma   90.00
#
_symmetry.space_group_name_H-M   'P 1'
#
loop_
_entity.id
_entity.type
_entity.pdbx_description
1 polymer ?
#
loop_
_entity_poly.entity_id
_entity_poly.type
_entity_poly.pdbx_seq_one_letter_code
_entity_poly.pdbx_strand_id
1 'polypeptide(L)' 'MPAKGSRGGAASGAKTSTTDASRIQSSQAKAGKDTGKDSFPARTQAAATRNAGGSPPKASAKAPKA' A
#
# COMPACT_ATOMS: atom_id res chain seq x y z
N MET A 1 -0.67 -5.41 31.16
CA MET A 1 -0.75 -4.67 29.88
C MET A 1 -0.57 -5.67 28.74
N PRO A 2 -1.59 -5.94 27.90
CA PRO A 2 -1.44 -6.92 26.83
C PRO A 2 -0.47 -6.39 25.76
N ALA A 3 0.46 -7.24 25.35
CA ALA A 3 1.49 -6.94 24.36
C ALA A 3 0.85 -6.45 23.06
N LYS A 4 1.45 -5.39 22.51
CA LYS A 4 1.13 -4.73 21.24
C LYS A 4 0.86 -5.76 20.15
N GLY A 5 -0.42 -6.06 19.93
CA GLY A 5 -0.89 -6.99 18.91
C GLY A 5 -0.29 -6.65 17.56
N SER A 6 0.30 -7.66 16.92
CA SER A 6 0.65 -7.66 15.51
C SER A 6 -0.51 -7.12 14.69
N ARG A 7 -0.38 -5.89 14.17
CA ARG A 7 -1.30 -5.34 13.17
C ARG A 7 -0.99 -5.91 11.79
N GLY A 8 -0.89 -7.23 11.72
CA GLY A 8 -0.68 -8.02 10.51
C GLY A 8 -1.94 -8.77 10.13
N GLY A 9 -3.10 -8.11 10.17
CA GLY A 9 -4.35 -8.66 9.65
C GLY A 9 -4.45 -8.41 8.15
N ALA A 10 -3.57 -8.99 7.34
CA ALA A 10 -3.87 -9.19 5.92
C ALA A 10 -4.54 -10.55 5.82
N ALA A 11 -5.80 -10.54 5.37
CA ALA A 11 -6.64 -11.71 5.23
C ALA A 11 -5.88 -12.89 4.63
N SER A 12 -6.07 -14.05 5.27
CA SER A 12 -5.76 -15.39 4.77
C SER A 12 -5.67 -15.47 3.24
N GLY A 13 -4.47 -15.72 2.72
CA GLY A 13 -4.20 -16.15 1.33
C GLY A 13 -4.43 -15.15 0.19
N ALA A 14 -5.24 -14.09 0.36
CA ALA A 14 -5.61 -13.20 -0.72
C ALA A 14 -4.60 -12.06 -0.91
N LYS A 15 -3.89 -12.07 -2.05
CA LYS A 15 -2.99 -10.98 -2.46
C LYS A 15 -3.79 -9.70 -2.71
N THR A 16 -3.34 -8.58 -2.16
CA THR A 16 -3.90 -7.25 -2.45
C THR A 16 -3.89 -7.00 -3.96
N SER A 17 -5.05 -6.71 -4.53
CA SER A 17 -5.25 -6.39 -5.95
C SER A 17 -5.33 -4.87 -6.17
N THR A 18 -5.10 -4.41 -7.40
CA THR A 18 -5.24 -2.99 -7.77
C THR A 18 -6.63 -2.45 -7.45
N THR A 19 -7.69 -3.24 -7.67
CA THR A 19 -9.07 -2.84 -7.33
C THR A 19 -9.25 -2.62 -5.83
N ASP A 20 -8.63 -3.47 -5.01
CA ASP A 20 -8.66 -3.36 -3.55
C ASP A 20 -7.93 -2.10 -3.08
N ALA A 21 -6.73 -1.86 -3.61
CA ALA A 21 -5.95 -0.66 -3.34
C ALA A 21 -6.71 0.63 -3.72
N SER A 22 -7.38 0.67 -4.88
CA SER A 22 -8.20 1.83 -5.30
C SER A 22 -9.37 2.10 -4.35
N ARG A 23 -10.04 1.04 -3.86
CA ARG A 23 -11.13 1.18 -2.89
C ARG A 23 -10.62 1.71 -1.55
N ILE A 24 -9.46 1.21 -1.09
CA ILE A 24 -8.82 1.67 0.14
C ILE A 24 -8.39 3.13 0.00
N GLN A 25 -7.74 3.51 -1.09
CA GLN A 25 -7.31 4.89 -1.31
C GLN A 25 -8.49 5.87 -1.38
N SER A 26 -9.56 5.50 -2.10
CA SER A 26 -10.77 6.32 -2.22
C SER A 26 -11.49 6.51 -0.87
N SER A 27 -11.65 5.44 -0.09
CA SER A 27 -12.30 5.53 1.22
C SER A 27 -11.49 6.36 2.22
N GLN A 28 -10.16 6.23 2.24
CA GLN A 28 -9.29 7.03 3.12
C GLN A 28 -9.27 8.51 2.69
N ALA A 29 -9.19 8.79 1.39
CA ALA A 29 -9.27 10.15 0.88
C ALA A 29 -10.61 10.82 1.22
N LYS A 30 -11.73 10.10 1.06
CA LYS A 30 -13.07 10.60 1.41
C LYS A 30 -13.23 10.83 2.91
N ALA A 31 -12.55 10.05 3.74
CA ALA A 31 -12.52 10.23 5.19
C ALA A 31 -11.55 11.34 5.65
N GLY A 32 -10.90 12.06 4.73
CA GLY A 32 -9.91 13.09 5.04
C GLY A 32 -8.66 12.56 5.74
N LYS A 33 -8.34 11.27 5.55
CA LYS A 33 -7.19 10.60 6.17
C LYS A 33 -5.93 10.84 5.33
N ASP A 34 -4.77 10.73 5.97
CA ASP A 34 -3.49 10.81 5.27
C ASP A 34 -3.36 9.68 4.24
N THR A 35 -3.10 10.08 3.00
CA THR A 35 -2.83 9.19 1.86
C THR A 35 -1.40 9.35 1.35
N GLY A 36 -0.54 10.04 2.10
CA GLY A 36 0.87 10.26 1.76
C GLY A 36 1.69 8.97 1.75
N LYS A 37 2.95 9.09 1.31
CA LYS A 37 3.89 7.97 1.06
C LYS A 37 4.07 6.98 2.21
N ASP A 38 3.89 7.43 3.45
CA ASP A 38 4.10 6.63 4.66
C ASP A 38 2.80 6.05 5.24
N SER A 39 1.67 6.38 4.62
CA SER A 39 0.33 5.97 5.03
C SER A 39 0.01 4.51 4.66
N PHE A 40 -1.02 3.97 5.31
CA PHE A 40 -1.56 2.65 4.97
C PHE A 40 -2.01 2.54 3.49
N PRO A 41 -2.83 3.45 2.93
CA PRO A 41 -3.25 3.36 1.52
C PRO A 41 -2.07 3.36 0.54
N ALA A 42 -0.98 4.09 0.83
CA ALA A 42 0.24 4.02 0.01
C ALA A 42 0.89 2.62 0.05
N ARG A 43 0.91 1.97 1.22
CA ARG A 43 1.40 0.58 1.35
C ARG A 43 0.51 -0.42 0.63
N THR A 44 -0.81 -0.20 0.59
CA THR A 44 -1.72 -1.09 -0.15
C THR A 44 -1.54 -0.97 -1.66
N GLN A 45 -1.29 0.25 -2.16
CA GLN A 45 -0.97 0.47 -3.56
C GLN A 45 0.37 -0.18 -3.94
N ALA A 46 1.39 -0.04 -3.08
CA ALA A 46 2.68 -0.71 -3.23
C ALA A 46 2.54 -2.25 -3.20
N ALA A 47 1.68 -2.78 -2.34
CA ALA A 47 1.38 -4.21 -2.30
C ALA A 47 0.72 -4.69 -3.60
N ALA A 48 -0.28 -3.96 -4.11
CA ALA A 48 -0.94 -4.28 -5.36
C ALA A 48 0.04 -4.28 -6.56
N THR A 49 0.93 -3.29 -6.64
CA THR A 49 1.95 -3.23 -7.72
C THR A 49 2.91 -4.43 -7.67
N ARG A 50 3.39 -4.82 -6.48
CA ARG A 50 4.24 -6.02 -6.32
C ARG A 50 3.52 -7.33 -6.65
N ASN A 51 2.20 -7.37 -6.48
CA ASN A 51 1.40 -8.55 -6.79
C ASN A 51 1.00 -8.62 -8.27
N ALA A 52 0.87 -7.46 -8.93
CA ALA A 52 0.51 -7.35 -10.36
C ALA A 52 1.69 -7.63 -11.30
N GLY A 53 2.93 -7.38 -10.87
CA GLY A 53 4.14 -7.76 -11.61
C GLY A 53 5.10 -8.45 -10.67
N GLY A 54 5.51 -9.69 -10.98
CA GLY A 54 6.41 -10.52 -10.16
C GLY A 54 7.84 -10.00 -10.01
N SER A 55 8.07 -8.69 -9.97
CA SER A 55 9.34 -8.04 -9.65
C SER A 55 9.06 -6.61 -9.18
N PRO A 56 9.72 -6.12 -8.11
CA PRO A 56 9.52 -4.76 -7.66
C PRO A 56 9.98 -3.78 -8.74
N PRO A 57 9.28 -2.65 -8.98
CA PRO A 57 9.90 -1.55 -9.70
C PRO A 57 11.08 -1.08 -8.85
N LYS A 58 12.27 -1.09 -9.44
CA LYS A 58 13.51 -0.62 -8.83
C LYS A 58 13.30 0.85 -8.44
N ALA A 59 12.93 1.12 -7.18
CA ALA A 59 12.77 2.46 -6.65
C ALA A 59 14.16 3.08 -6.38
N SER A 60 14.91 3.31 -7.44
CA SER A 60 16.13 4.12 -7.45
C SER A 60 16.27 4.75 -8.83
N ALA A 61 15.40 5.69 -9.15
CA ALA A 61 15.68 6.67 -10.19
C ALA A 61 15.04 7.99 -9.78
N LYS A 62 15.68 8.65 -8.81
CA LYS A 62 15.86 10.08 -8.91
C LYS A 62 16.57 10.32 -10.26
N ALA A 63 15.82 10.57 -11.31
CA ALA A 63 16.41 11.07 -12.55
C ALA A 63 16.97 12.47 -12.23
N PRO A 64 18.25 12.75 -12.53
CA PRO A 64 18.79 14.09 -12.37
C PRO A 64 18.11 15.03 -13.36
N LYS A 65 17.91 16.27 -12.95
CA LYS A 65 17.52 17.37 -13.83
C LYS A 65 18.58 17.47 -14.95
N ALA A 66 18.11 17.38 -16.20
CA ALA A 66 18.86 17.83 -17.36
C ALA A 66 18.97 19.35 -17.36
#